data_AF-A0A842LA17-F1
#
_entry.id   AF-A0A842LA17-F1
#
_cell.length_a   1.000
_cell.length_b   1.000
_cell.length_c   1.000
_cell.angle_alpha   90.00
_cell.angle_beta   90.00
_cell.angle_gamma   90.00
#
_symmetry.space_group_name_H-M   'P 1'
#
loop_
_entity.id
_entity.type
_entity.pdbx_description
1 polymer ?
#
loop_
_entity_poly.entity_id
_entity_poly.type
_entity_poly.pdbx_seq_one_letter_code
_entity_poly.pdbx_strand_id
1 'polypeptide(L)' 'IIAIRRGESWIYGPDRNTVLVEGDTLIAKGNEAGAELLRKLAKNEMSLDEL' A
#
# COMPACT_ATOMS: atom_id res chain seq x y z
N ILE A 1 5.84 3.27 2.24
CA ILE A 1 4.98 3.94 1.24
C ILE A 1 5.46 5.37 1.06
N ILE A 2 5.48 5.92 -0.15
CA ILE A 2 5.95 7.29 -0.41
C ILE A 2 4.82 8.26 -0.80
N ALA A 3 3.76 7.76 -1.44
CA ALA A 3 2.55 8.53 -1.73
C ALA A 3 1.34 7.61 -1.89
N ILE A 4 0.14 8.19 -1.78
CA ILE A 4 -1.14 7.51 -2.02
C ILE A 4 -1.96 8.40 -2.95
N ARG A 5 -2.50 7.83 -4.03
CA ARG A 5 -3.52 8.48 -4.86
C ARG A 5 -4.89 8.00 -4.42
N ARG A 6 -5.79 8.94 -4.11
CA ARG A 6 -7.17 8.69 -3.69
C ARG A 6 -8.11 9.45 -4.64
N GLY A 7 -8.61 8.73 -5.65
CA GLY A 7 -9.35 9.35 -6.75
C GLY A 7 -8.51 10.40 -7.49
N GLU A 8 -8.93 11.66 -7.39
CA GLU A 8 -8.23 12.83 -7.97
C GLU A 8 -7.26 13.52 -6.98
N SER A 9 -7.27 13.11 -5.72
CA SER A 9 -6.43 13.69 -4.67
C SER A 9 -5.17 12.86 -4.40
N TRP A 10 -4.17 13.52 -3.81
CA TRP A 10 -2.88 12.92 -3.45
C TRP A 10 -2.55 13.13 -1.97
N ILE A 11 -1.97 12.10 -1.36
CA ILE A 11 -1.38 12.14 -0.02
C ILE A 11 0.11 11.83 -0.18
N TYR A 12 0.97 12.80 0.12
CA TYR A 12 2.42 12.65 0.06
C TYR A 12 2.98 12.41 1.46
N GLY A 13 3.96 11.52 1.58
CA GLY A 13 4.59 11.21 2.86
C GLY A 13 3.60 10.74 3.92
N PRO A 14 2.79 9.69 3.65
CA PRO A 14 1.84 9.18 4.62
C PRO A 14 2.55 8.72 5.89
N ASP A 15 1.94 9.01 7.04
CA ASP A 15 2.45 8.68 8.36
C ASP A 15 1.80 7.41 8.93
N ARG A 16 2.12 7.08 10.18
CA ARG A 16 1.55 5.92 10.90
C ARG A 16 0.04 6.02 11.19
N ASN A 17 -0.54 7.22 11.08
CA ASN A 17 -1.95 7.46 11.32
C ASN A 17 -2.75 7.48 10.01
N THR A 18 -2.08 7.38 8.86
CA THR A 18 -2.72 7.38 7.55
C THR A 18 -3.41 6.03 7.33
N VAL A 19 -4.73 6.05 7.37
CA VAL A 19 -5.56 4.87 7.13
C VAL A 19 -5.82 4.71 5.63
N LEU A 20 -5.52 3.51 5.12
CA LEU A 20 -5.83 3.11 3.75
C LEU A 20 -7.33 2.84 3.60
N VAL A 21 -7.87 3.18 2.44
CA VAL A 21 -9.26 2.88 2.08
C VAL A 21 -9.32 2.15 0.74
N GLU A 22 -10.44 1.49 0.47
CA GLU A 22 -10.67 0.85 -0.81
C GLU A 22 -10.53 1.87 -1.97
N GLY A 23 -9.88 1.45 -3.05
CA GLY A 23 -9.61 2.30 -4.21
C GLY A 23 -8.34 3.16 -4.11
N ASP A 24 -7.65 3.17 -2.97
CA ASP A 24 -6.34 3.81 -2.86
C ASP A 24 -5.31 3.14 -3.77
N THR A 25 -4.54 3.95 -4.48
CA THR A 25 -3.36 3.49 -5.24
C THR A 25 -2.09 3.88 -4.49
N LEU A 26 -1.35 2.89 -4.01
CA LEU A 26 -0.12 3.10 -3.26
C LEU A 26 1.08 3.25 -4.19
N ILE A 27 1.86 4.31 -3.98
CA ILE A 27 3.20 4.44 -4.54
C ILE A 27 4.20 4.03 -3.46
N ALA A 28 4.92 2.95 -3.71
CA ALA A 28 5.88 2.36 -2.79
C ALA A 28 7.25 2.20 -3.45
N LYS A 29 8.30 2.12 -2.63
CA LYS A 29 9.67 1.84 -3.04
C LYS A 29 10.20 0.71 -2.17
N GLY A 30 10.85 -0.26 -2.77
CA GLY A 30 11.39 -1.45 -2.11
C GLY A 30 12.06 -2.39 -3.11
N ASN A 31 12.46 -3.56 -2.63
CA ASN A 31 12.93 -4.64 -3.48
C ASN A 31 11.75 -5.39 -4.14
N GLU A 32 12.06 -6.25 -5.11
CA GLU A 32 11.05 -6.99 -5.88
C GLU A 32 10.23 -7.95 -4.99
N ALA A 33 10.89 -8.66 -4.07
CA ALA A 33 10.21 -9.56 -3.13
C ALA A 33 9.17 -8.84 -2.25
N GLY A 34 9.53 -7.66 -1.71
CA GLY A 34 8.59 -6.85 -0.92
C GLY A 34 7.47 -6.25 -1.76
N ALA A 35 7.74 -5.93 -3.03
CA ALA A 35 6.70 -5.46 -3.96
C ALA A 35 5.65 -6.56 -4.23
N GLU A 36 6.08 -7.80 -4.44
CA GLU A 36 5.18 -8.94 -4.65
C GLU A 36 4.34 -9.22 -3.40
N LEU A 37 4.97 -9.21 -2.22
CA LEU A 37 4.27 -9.36 -0.96
C LEU A 37 3.18 -8.29 -0.78
N LEU A 38 3.54 -7.03 -1.00
CA LEU A 38 2.60 -5.91 -0.85
C LEU A 38 1.41 -6.02 -1.81
N ARG A 39 1.62 -6.56 -3.02
CA ARG A 39 0.53 -6.81 -3.98
C ARG A 39 -0.44 -7.87 -3.48
N LYS A 40 0.06 -8.98 -2.93
CA LYS A 40 -0.78 -10.05 -2.37
C LYS A 40 -1.62 -9.56 -1.20
N LEU A 41 -0.99 -8.83 -0.27
CA LEU A 41 -1.68 -8.21 0.87
C LEU A 41 -2.78 -7.24 0.38
N ALA A 42 -2.48 -6.38 -0.60
CA ALA A 42 -3.45 -5.41 -1.12
C ALA A 42 -4.63 -6.06 -1.86
N LYS A 43 -4.45 -7.26 -2.41
CA LYS A 43 -5.51 -8.04 -3.07
C LYS A 43 -6.28 -8.97 -2.12
N ASN A 44 -5.93 -8.96 -0.83
CA ASN A 44 -6.47 -9.91 0.14
C ASN A 44 -6.21 -11.38 -0.26
N GLU A 45 -5.08 -11.64 -0.95
CA GLU A 45 -4.62 -12.98 -1.33
C GLU A 45 -3.73 -13.62 -0.24
N MET A 46 -3.37 -12.85 0.80
CA MET A 46 -2.49 -13.24 1.91
C MET A 46 -2.83 -12.42 3.15
N SER A 47 -2.69 -12.99 4.34
CA SER A 47 -2.76 -12.26 5.61
C SER A 47 -1.36 -12.03 6.21
N LEU A 48 -1.24 -11.02 7.10
CA LEU A 48 0.02 -10.76 7.82
C LEU A 48 0.40 -11.90 8.77
N ASP A 49 -0.55 -12.73 9.18
CA ASP A 49 -0.31 -13.87 10.07
C ASP A 49 0.35 -15.06 9.34
N GLU A 50 0.31 -15.05 8.00
CA GLU A 50 0.87 -16.08 7.11
C GLU A 50 2.30 -15.76 6.62
N LEU A 51 2.84 -14.61 7.05
CA LEU A 51 4.18 -14.11 6.74
C LEU A 51 5.25 -14.70 7.64
#